data_AF-A0A959LT08-F1
#
_entry.id   AF-A0A959LT08-F1
#
_cell.length_a   1.000
_cell.length_b   1.000
_cell.length_c   1.000
_cell.angle_alpha   90.00
_cell.angle_beta   90.00
_cell.angle_gamma   90.00
#
_symmetry.space_group_name_H-M   'P 1'
#
loop_
_entity.id
_entity.type
_entity.pdbx_description
1 polymer ?
#
loop_
_entity_poly.entity_id
_entity_poly.type
_entity_poly.pdbx_seq_one_letter_code
_entity_poly.pdbx_strand_id
1 'polypeptide(L)'
;KQIYNYHKLDLLKKERKTLAGAMFEVAIYKVFYYTAMFIIPIFVIGVAWQWVLIGFIIMHFIAGLSLSAIFQLAHVMEECEFPNPDDNMKMQNNWAVHQLLTTANFSPKSKIMSWFIGGLNRQIEHHLFPHICHVHYKQIAPIVKQTALEHNLPYHEQDTFVDALVHHGSMLKKMGQG
;
A
#
# COMPACT_ATOMS: atom_id res chain seq x y z
N LYS A 1 -11.70 19.75 -5.48
CA LYS A 1 -11.71 19.90 -4.00
C LYS A 1 -10.33 19.68 -3.38
N GLN A 2 -9.60 18.61 -3.73
CA GLN A 2 -8.30 18.29 -3.12
C GLN A 2 -7.19 19.35 -3.34
N ILE A 3 -6.95 19.82 -4.58
CA ILE A 3 -5.90 20.82 -4.86
C ILE A 3 -6.16 22.14 -4.12
N TYR A 4 -7.43 22.55 -4.03
CA TYR A 4 -7.83 23.74 -3.30
C TYR A 4 -7.56 23.61 -1.78
N ASN A 5 -7.77 22.42 -1.21
CA ASN A 5 -7.40 22.14 0.18
C ASN A 5 -5.88 22.18 0.38
N TYR A 6 -5.10 21.66 -0.57
CA TYR A 6 -3.62 21.70 -0.52
C TYR A 6 -3.10 23.14 -0.60
N HIS A 7 -3.77 23.99 -1.37
CA HIS A 7 -3.47 25.42 -1.41
C HIS A 7 -3.77 26.09 -0.06
N LYS A 8 -4.92 25.80 0.57
CA LYS A 8 -5.27 26.30 1.91
C LYS A 8 -4.29 25.88 3.00
N LEU A 9 -3.66 24.71 2.84
CA LEU A 9 -2.66 24.17 3.75
C LEU A 9 -1.22 24.58 3.40
N ASP A 10 -1.04 25.53 2.45
CA ASP A 10 0.26 25.99 1.95
C ASP A 10 1.19 24.88 1.40
N LEU A 11 0.64 23.70 1.08
CA LEU A 11 1.40 22.55 0.58
C LEU A 11 1.86 22.76 -0.86
N LEU A 12 1.10 23.51 -1.68
CA LEU A 12 1.51 23.82 -3.06
C LEU A 12 2.76 24.70 -3.13
N LYS A 13 3.00 25.54 -2.10
CA LYS A 13 4.20 26.37 -2.02
C LYS A 13 5.46 25.52 -1.83
N LYS A 14 5.38 24.44 -1.04
CA LYS A 14 6.49 23.49 -0.84
C LYS A 14 6.92 22.85 -2.16
N GLU A 15 5.94 22.53 -3.00
CA GLU A 15 6.14 21.98 -4.36
C GLU A 15 6.45 23.05 -5.42
N ARG A 16 6.58 24.32 -5.03
CA ARG A 16 6.81 25.47 -5.93
C ARG A 16 5.75 25.61 -7.04
N LYS A 17 4.50 25.23 -6.76
CA LYS A 17 3.38 25.30 -7.72
C LYS A 17 2.36 26.38 -7.32
N THR A 18 1.83 27.07 -8.32
CA THR A 18 0.66 27.94 -8.14
C THR A 18 -0.63 27.10 -8.17
N LEU A 19 -1.71 27.61 -7.59
CA LEU A 19 -3.01 26.94 -7.65
C LEU A 19 -3.46 26.72 -9.10
N ALA A 20 -3.33 27.76 -9.94
CA ALA A 20 -3.68 27.68 -11.36
C ALA A 20 -2.82 26.63 -12.10
N GLY A 21 -1.50 26.60 -11.85
CA GLY A 21 -0.60 25.62 -12.45
C GLY A 21 -0.95 24.19 -12.05
N ALA A 22 -1.19 23.93 -10.76
CA ALA A 22 -1.57 22.61 -10.28
C ALA A 22 -2.94 22.16 -10.82
N MET A 23 -3.91 23.07 -10.90
CA MET A 23 -5.23 22.80 -11.51
C MET A 23 -5.11 22.47 -13.00
N PHE A 24 -4.29 23.22 -13.73
CA PHE A 24 -4.03 23.00 -15.15
C PHE A 24 -3.33 21.65 -15.40
N GLU A 25 -2.30 21.34 -14.62
CA GLU A 25 -1.58 20.07 -14.69
C GLU A 25 -2.52 18.87 -14.46
N VAL A 26 -3.37 18.91 -13.42
CA VAL A 26 -4.34 17.84 -13.17
C VAL A 26 -5.39 17.76 -14.27
N ALA A 27 -5.79 18.88 -14.87
CA ALA A 27 -6.70 18.86 -16.03
C ALA A 27 -6.06 18.16 -17.22
N ILE A 28 -4.79 18.46 -17.56
CA ILE A 28 -4.06 17.78 -18.64
C ILE A 28 -3.98 16.28 -18.38
N TYR A 29 -3.58 15.85 -17.20
CA TYR A 29 -3.47 14.42 -16.89
C TYR A 29 -4.81 13.70 -17.01
N LYS A 30 -5.91 14.33 -16.60
CA LYS A 30 -7.26 13.76 -16.77
C LYS A 30 -7.67 13.66 -18.23
N VAL A 31 -7.43 14.70 -19.02
CA VAL A 31 -7.73 14.69 -20.45
C VAL A 31 -6.93 13.57 -21.13
N PHE A 32 -5.63 13.50 -20.86
CA PHE A 32 -4.77 12.43 -21.39
C PHE A 32 -5.29 11.04 -20.99
N TYR A 33 -5.57 10.83 -19.69
CA TYR A 33 -6.06 9.56 -19.17
C TYR A 33 -7.38 9.14 -19.81
N TYR A 34 -8.41 10.01 -19.83
CA TYR A 34 -9.70 9.65 -20.44
C TYR A 34 -9.63 9.49 -21.96
N THR A 35 -8.74 10.23 -22.61
CA THR A 35 -8.47 10.06 -24.04
C THR A 35 -7.88 8.67 -24.30
N ALA A 36 -6.87 8.27 -23.54
CA ALA A 36 -6.23 6.97 -23.67
C ALA A 36 -7.18 5.81 -23.33
N MET A 37 -8.00 5.96 -22.28
CA MET A 37 -8.87 4.87 -21.80
C MET A 37 -10.16 4.72 -22.60
N PHE A 38 -10.71 5.79 -23.16
CA PHE A 38 -12.01 5.77 -23.84
C PHE A 38 -11.92 6.19 -25.31
N ILE A 39 -11.34 7.35 -25.59
CA ILE A 39 -11.39 7.93 -26.94
C ILE A 39 -10.59 7.09 -27.94
N ILE A 40 -9.36 6.69 -27.59
CA ILE A 40 -8.51 5.88 -28.48
C ILE A 40 -9.16 4.50 -28.78
N PRO A 41 -9.58 3.70 -27.78
CA PRO A 41 -10.20 2.41 -28.04
C PRO A 41 -11.49 2.52 -28.85
N ILE A 42 -12.33 3.53 -28.58
CA ILE A 42 -13.63 3.68 -29.25
C ILE A 42 -13.47 4.17 -30.69
N PHE A 43 -12.72 5.26 -30.89
CA PHE A 43 -12.72 5.97 -32.17
C PHE A 43 -11.53 5.63 -33.07
N VAL A 44 -10.38 5.24 -32.50
CA VAL A 44 -9.18 4.91 -33.28
C VAL A 44 -9.10 3.41 -33.55
N ILE A 45 -9.35 2.59 -32.53
CA ILE A 45 -9.31 1.12 -32.66
C ILE A 45 -10.66 0.57 -33.14
N GLY A 46 -11.77 1.27 -32.88
CA GLY A 46 -13.11 0.86 -33.30
C GLY A 46 -13.79 -0.13 -32.36
N VAL A 47 -13.36 -0.22 -31.10
CA VAL A 47 -13.99 -1.07 -30.09
C VAL A 47 -15.32 -0.46 -29.67
N ALA A 48 -16.40 -1.25 -29.71
CA ALA A 48 -17.70 -0.75 -29.30
C ALA A 48 -17.68 -0.27 -27.82
N TRP A 49 -18.28 0.90 -27.57
CA TRP A 49 -18.14 1.62 -26.30
C TRP A 49 -18.52 0.79 -25.06
N GLN A 50 -19.53 -0.10 -25.17
CA GLN A 50 -19.92 -0.98 -24.07
C GLN A 50 -18.78 -1.90 -23.60
N TRP A 51 -17.97 -2.42 -24.53
CA TRP A 51 -16.85 -3.29 -24.19
C TRP A 51 -15.70 -2.52 -23.53
N VAL A 52 -15.48 -1.28 -23.97
CA VAL A 52 -14.49 -0.38 -23.34
C VAL A 52 -14.91 -0.06 -21.90
N LEU A 53 -16.20 0.24 -21.68
CA LEU A 53 -16.72 0.51 -20.34
C LEU A 53 -16.65 -0.72 -19.43
N ILE A 54 -17.04 -1.89 -19.93
CA ILE A 54 -16.94 -3.16 -19.18
C ILE A 54 -15.48 -3.44 -18.83
N GLY A 55 -14.56 -3.34 -19.79
CA GLY A 55 -13.13 -3.53 -19.57
C GLY A 55 -12.56 -2.55 -18.55
N PHE A 56 -12.98 -1.28 -18.61
CA PHE A 56 -12.58 -0.24 -17.65
C PHE A 56 -13.02 -0.60 -16.21
N ILE A 57 -14.27 -1.04 -16.04
CA ILE A 57 -14.81 -1.42 -14.72
C ILE A 57 -14.08 -2.66 -14.19
N ILE A 58 -13.93 -3.69 -15.02
CA ILE A 58 -13.25 -4.94 -14.65
C ILE A 58 -11.80 -4.65 -14.24
N MET A 59 -11.08 -3.84 -15.03
CA MET A 59 -9.70 -3.48 -14.74
C MET A 59 -9.58 -2.75 -13.39
N HIS A 60 -10.43 -1.75 -13.11
CA HIS A 60 -10.41 -1.05 -11.83
C HIS A 60 -10.79 -1.95 -10.67
N PHE A 61 -11.77 -2.83 -10.86
CA PHE A 61 -12.19 -3.79 -9.84
C PHE A 61 -11.06 -4.75 -9.49
N ILE A 62 -10.43 -5.38 -10.49
CA ILE A 62 -9.32 -6.32 -10.28
C ILE A 62 -8.11 -5.61 -9.68
N ALA A 63 -7.72 -4.45 -10.22
CA ALA A 63 -6.58 -3.69 -9.72
C ALA A 63 -6.81 -3.22 -8.27
N GLY A 64 -7.99 -2.67 -7.98
CA GLY A 64 -8.36 -2.22 -6.64
C GLY A 64 -8.43 -3.36 -5.63
N LEU A 65 -9.06 -4.49 -6.01
CA LEU A 65 -9.14 -5.67 -5.15
C LEU A 65 -7.75 -6.27 -4.89
N SER A 66 -6.91 -6.37 -5.92
CA SER A 66 -5.54 -6.89 -5.79
C SER A 66 -4.69 -5.99 -4.89
N LEU A 67 -4.73 -4.66 -5.10
CA LEU A 67 -4.00 -3.70 -4.29
C LEU A 67 -4.47 -3.76 -2.83
N SER A 68 -5.78 -3.80 -2.60
CA SER A 68 -6.33 -3.94 -1.25
C SER A 68 -5.88 -5.24 -0.60
N ALA A 69 -5.98 -6.36 -1.30
CA ALA A 69 -5.58 -7.66 -0.75
C ALA A 69 -4.07 -7.72 -0.45
N ILE A 70 -3.20 -7.02 -1.18
CA ILE A 70 -1.76 -7.03 -0.90
C ILE A 70 -1.42 -6.12 0.29
N PHE A 71 -1.90 -4.88 0.28
CA PHE A 71 -1.50 -3.88 1.28
C PHE A 71 -2.15 -4.10 2.65
N GLN A 72 -3.40 -4.60 2.68
CA GLN A 72 -4.09 -4.83 3.95
C GLN A 72 -3.44 -5.97 4.74
N LEU A 73 -2.96 -7.02 4.07
CA LEU A 73 -2.29 -8.15 4.73
C LEU A 73 -0.98 -7.79 5.42
N ALA A 74 -0.40 -6.64 5.07
CA ALA A 74 0.83 -6.17 5.68
C ALA A 74 0.60 -5.25 6.89
N HIS A 75 -0.61 -4.73 7.09
CA HIS A 75 -0.86 -3.68 8.08
C HIS A 75 -2.15 -3.83 8.89
N VAL A 76 -3.11 -4.64 8.44
CA VAL A 76 -4.42 -4.83 9.09
C VAL A 76 -4.58 -6.30 9.42
N MET A 77 -3.74 -6.76 10.33
CA MET A 77 -3.69 -8.13 10.82
C MET A 77 -3.97 -8.14 12.32
N GLU A 78 -4.40 -9.27 12.87
CA GLU A 78 -4.69 -9.37 14.30
C GLU A 78 -3.45 -9.16 15.17
N GLU A 79 -2.29 -9.52 14.61
CA GLU A 79 -1.01 -9.40 15.27
C GLU A 79 -0.45 -7.97 15.22
N CYS A 80 -0.93 -7.13 14.29
CA CYS A 80 -0.51 -5.74 14.18
C CYS A 80 -1.12 -4.90 15.32
N GLU A 81 -0.27 -4.15 16.00
CA GLU A 81 -0.69 -3.18 17.01
C GLU A 81 -0.85 -1.77 16.40
N PHE A 82 -1.78 -0.99 16.92
CA PHE A 82 -2.00 0.41 16.53
C PHE A 82 -1.82 1.32 17.75
N PRO A 83 -0.58 1.56 18.20
CA PRO A 83 -0.33 2.34 19.40
C PRO A 83 -0.85 3.77 19.24
N ASN A 84 -1.56 4.25 20.25
CA ASN A 84 -2.00 5.65 20.31
C ASN A 84 -0.85 6.57 20.74
N PRO A 85 -0.84 7.83 20.29
CA PRO A 85 0.08 8.82 20.83
C PRO A 85 -0.22 9.10 22.30
N ASP A 86 0.78 9.61 23.02
CA ASP A 86 0.59 10.12 24.37
C ASP A 86 -0.21 11.43 24.40
N ASP A 87 -0.49 11.94 25.61
CA ASP A 87 -1.21 13.20 25.83
C ASP A 87 -0.54 14.43 25.17
N ASN A 88 0.75 14.33 24.82
CA ASN A 88 1.52 15.37 24.12
C ASN A 88 1.59 15.13 22.61
N MET A 89 0.76 14.24 22.06
CA MET A 89 0.74 13.86 20.64
C MET A 89 2.06 13.25 20.14
N LYS A 90 2.81 12.56 21.02
CA LYS A 90 4.06 11.87 20.67
C LYS A 90 3.91 10.36 20.73
N MET A 91 4.57 9.68 19.79
CA MET A 91 4.72 8.24 19.83
C MET A 91 5.82 7.86 20.82
N GLN A 92 5.53 6.93 21.72
CA GLN A 92 6.44 6.49 22.77
C GLN A 92 7.51 5.50 22.24
N ASN A 93 7.27 4.85 21.10
CA ASN A 93 8.19 3.88 20.52
C ASN A 93 9.16 4.50 19.50
N ASN A 94 10.38 3.94 19.42
CA ASN A 94 11.31 4.23 18.33
C ASN A 94 10.65 3.84 17.00
N TRP A 95 10.91 4.60 15.93
CA TRP A 95 10.43 4.30 14.59
C TRP A 95 10.63 2.84 14.17
N ALA A 96 11.79 2.22 14.43
CA ALA A 96 12.02 0.83 14.04
C ALA A 96 11.11 -0.16 14.80
N VAL A 97 10.91 0.09 16.10
CA VAL A 97 9.97 -0.68 16.94
C VAL A 97 8.54 -0.48 16.44
N HIS A 98 8.18 0.75 16.08
CA HIS A 98 6.88 1.06 15.52
C HIS A 98 6.62 0.26 14.23
N GLN A 99 7.60 0.16 13.32
CA GLN A 99 7.46 -0.63 12.10
C GLN A 99 7.25 -2.12 12.41
N LEU A 100 7.99 -2.68 13.38
CA LEU A 100 7.81 -4.09 13.79
C LEU A 100 6.43 -4.37 14.40
N LEU A 101 5.86 -3.42 15.16
CA LEU A 101 4.55 -3.56 15.79
C LEU A 101 3.38 -3.41 14.81
N THR A 102 3.52 -2.51 13.83
CA THR A 102 2.44 -2.10 12.93
C THR A 102 2.47 -2.82 11.58
N THR A 103 3.43 -3.71 11.37
CA THR A 103 3.65 -4.36 10.06
C THR A 103 3.82 -5.86 10.21
N ALA A 104 3.25 -6.60 9.27
CA ALA A 104 3.40 -8.04 9.14
C ALA A 104 3.91 -8.44 7.75
N ASN A 105 4.67 -9.53 7.71
CA ASN A 105 5.04 -10.22 6.49
C ASN A 105 4.02 -11.33 6.16
N PHE A 106 3.93 -11.75 4.91
CA PHE A 106 3.02 -12.84 4.51
C PHE A 106 3.56 -13.63 3.34
N SER A 107 3.42 -14.95 3.32
CA SER A 107 3.96 -15.78 2.21
C SER A 107 5.46 -15.51 1.89
N PRO A 108 6.37 -15.35 2.88
CA PRO A 108 7.76 -14.94 2.61
C PRO A 108 8.58 -16.00 1.87
N LYS A 109 8.13 -17.27 1.88
CA LYS A 109 8.76 -18.40 1.20
C LYS A 109 8.36 -18.51 -0.27
N SER A 110 7.26 -17.88 -0.68
CA SER A 110 6.76 -17.96 -2.07
C SER A 110 7.56 -17.07 -3.01
N LYS A 111 8.36 -17.69 -3.89
CA LYS A 111 9.12 -16.97 -4.92
C LYS A 111 8.20 -16.29 -5.94
N ILE A 112 7.11 -16.96 -6.30
CA ILE A 112 6.12 -16.42 -7.25
C ILE A 112 5.48 -15.17 -6.67
N MET A 113 5.04 -15.23 -5.40
CA MET A 113 4.46 -14.07 -4.74
C MET A 113 5.48 -12.94 -4.66
N SER A 114 6.68 -13.20 -4.14
CA SER A 114 7.74 -12.18 -4.05
C SER A 114 8.05 -11.51 -5.39
N TRP A 115 8.04 -12.23 -6.51
CA TRP A 115 8.24 -11.64 -7.82
C TRP A 115 7.03 -10.82 -8.27
N PHE A 116 5.81 -11.38 -8.13
CA PHE A 116 4.58 -10.76 -8.61
C PHE A 116 4.27 -9.42 -7.94
N ILE A 117 4.50 -9.31 -6.63
CA ILE A 117 4.23 -8.09 -5.86
C ILE A 117 5.48 -7.25 -5.59
N GLY A 118 6.60 -7.52 -6.27
CA GLY A 118 7.83 -6.75 -6.12
C GLY A 118 8.41 -6.77 -4.70
N GLY A 119 8.26 -7.89 -3.99
CA GLY A 119 8.79 -8.09 -2.64
C GLY A 119 7.96 -7.51 -1.49
N LEU A 120 6.77 -6.96 -1.76
CA LEU A 120 5.84 -6.43 -0.74
C LEU A 120 5.34 -7.46 0.28
N ASN A 121 5.65 -8.75 0.10
CA ASN A 121 5.42 -9.77 1.11
C ASN A 121 6.39 -9.69 2.30
N ARG A 122 7.46 -8.90 2.16
CA ARG A 122 8.48 -8.61 3.17
C ARG A 122 8.40 -7.13 3.55
N GLN A 123 7.24 -6.72 4.03
CA GLN A 123 6.91 -5.33 4.32
C GLN A 123 7.70 -4.79 5.52
N ILE A 124 8.02 -5.63 6.51
CA ILE A 124 8.89 -5.27 7.63
C ILE A 124 10.25 -4.77 7.08
N GLU A 125 10.87 -5.54 6.19
CA GLU A 125 12.15 -5.19 5.58
C GLU A 125 12.02 -3.97 4.66
N HIS A 126 10.90 -3.85 3.93
CA HIS A 126 10.62 -2.68 3.10
C HIS A 126 10.62 -1.38 3.90
N HIS A 127 9.96 -1.39 5.06
CA HIS A 127 9.91 -0.22 5.92
C HIS A 127 11.22 0.04 6.64
N LEU A 128 11.89 -0.98 7.18
CA LEU A 128 13.15 -0.81 7.90
C LEU A 128 14.31 -0.39 6.97
N PHE A 129 14.29 -0.83 5.71
CA PHE A 129 15.38 -0.58 4.75
C PHE A 129 14.85 -0.01 3.42
N PRO A 130 14.28 1.21 3.41
CA PRO A 130 13.64 1.80 2.23
C PRO A 130 14.62 2.08 1.08
N HIS A 131 15.93 2.11 1.37
CA HIS A 131 17.00 2.35 0.41
C HIS A 131 17.62 1.05 -0.13
N ILE A 132 17.17 -0.12 0.33
CA ILE A 132 17.65 -1.42 -0.15
C ILE A 132 16.66 -2.00 -1.16
N CYS A 133 17.18 -2.50 -2.29
CA CYS A 133 16.35 -3.15 -3.30
C CYS A 133 15.69 -4.43 -2.76
N HIS A 134 14.42 -4.63 -3.10
CA HIS A 134 13.58 -5.75 -2.61
C HIS A 134 14.14 -7.14 -2.89
N VAL A 135 15.03 -7.28 -3.88
CA VAL A 135 15.74 -8.53 -4.19
C VAL A 135 16.58 -9.05 -3.01
N HIS A 136 17.00 -8.15 -2.10
CA HIS A 136 17.80 -8.48 -0.92
C HIS A 136 16.95 -8.79 0.31
N TYR A 137 15.65 -8.49 0.30
CA TYR A 137 14.81 -8.67 1.49
C TYR A 137 14.75 -10.14 1.94
N LYS A 138 14.91 -11.09 1.02
CA LYS A 138 14.95 -12.52 1.37
C LYS A 138 16.12 -12.86 2.29
N GLN A 139 17.28 -12.27 2.05
CA GLN A 139 18.50 -12.51 2.82
C GLN A 139 18.51 -11.67 4.10
N ILE A 140 17.86 -10.51 4.09
CA ILE A 140 17.78 -9.59 5.24
C ILE A 140 16.76 -10.07 6.28
N ALA A 141 15.62 -10.61 5.84
CA ALA A 141 14.54 -11.07 6.72
C ALA A 141 14.99 -11.96 7.90
N PRO A 142 15.80 -13.02 7.71
CA PRO A 142 16.26 -13.83 8.85
C PRO A 142 17.14 -13.04 9.83
N ILE A 143 17.92 -12.07 9.36
CA ILE A 143 18.75 -11.20 10.21
C ILE A 143 17.85 -10.29 11.04
N VAL A 144 16.86 -9.63 10.41
CA VAL A 144 15.89 -8.78 11.10
C VAL A 144 15.11 -9.56 12.14
N LYS A 145 14.61 -10.74 11.76
CA LYS A 145 13.86 -11.62 12.67
C LYS A 145 14.71 -12.00 13.88
N GLN A 146 15.97 -12.36 13.69
CA GLN A 146 16.89 -12.67 14.78
C GLN A 146 17.11 -11.45 15.69
N THR A 147 17.41 -10.29 15.13
CA THR A 147 17.62 -9.06 15.90
C THR A 147 16.36 -8.64 16.67
N ALA A 148 15.17 -8.76 16.08
CA ALA A 148 13.91 -8.49 16.78
C ALA A 148 13.77 -9.38 18.02
N LEU A 149 14.05 -10.69 17.88
CA LEU A 149 14.01 -11.64 19.00
C LEU A 149 15.05 -11.32 20.09
N GLU A 150 16.28 -10.96 19.71
CA GLU A 150 17.34 -10.54 20.66
C GLU A 150 16.92 -9.34 21.52
N HIS A 151 16.07 -8.46 20.97
CA HIS A 151 15.54 -7.28 21.65
C HIS A 151 14.16 -7.50 22.28
N ASN A 152 13.63 -8.73 22.31
CA ASN A 152 12.28 -9.06 22.77
C ASN A 152 11.17 -8.28 22.04
N LEU A 153 11.36 -8.05 20.74
CA LEU A 153 10.41 -7.38 19.85
C LEU A 153 9.70 -8.41 18.95
N PRO A 154 8.46 -8.13 18.54
CA PRO A 154 7.74 -9.03 17.65
C PRO A 154 8.33 -9.04 16.24
N TYR A 155 8.10 -10.14 15.54
CA TYR A 155 8.30 -10.28 14.10
C TYR A 155 7.13 -11.07 13.53
N HIS A 156 6.13 -10.35 13.02
CA HIS A 156 4.88 -10.95 12.54
C HIS A 156 5.05 -11.46 11.11
N GLU A 157 4.83 -12.76 10.90
CA GLU A 157 4.82 -13.36 9.57
C GLU A 157 3.76 -14.44 9.44
N GLN A 158 3.05 -14.46 8.32
CA GLN A 158 2.14 -15.54 7.94
C GLN A 158 2.82 -16.42 6.88
N ASP A 159 2.73 -17.75 7.04
CA ASP A 159 3.44 -18.69 6.17
C ASP A 159 2.91 -18.69 4.74
N THR A 160 1.59 -18.52 4.56
CA THR A 160 0.94 -18.50 3.25
C THR A 160 0.05 -17.28 3.05
N PHE A 161 -0.27 -17.00 1.79
CA PHE A 161 -1.17 -15.91 1.43
C PHE A 161 -2.62 -16.18 1.90
N VAL A 162 -3.03 -17.45 1.90
CA VAL A 162 -4.38 -17.83 2.35
C VAL A 162 -4.51 -17.65 3.86
N ASP A 163 -3.50 -18.05 4.63
CA ASP A 163 -3.49 -17.85 6.08
C ASP A 163 -3.59 -16.36 6.42
N ALA A 164 -2.83 -15.53 5.69
CA ALA A 164 -2.90 -14.08 5.85
C ALA A 164 -4.31 -13.53 5.57
N LEU A 165 -4.99 -13.99 4.50
CA LEU A 165 -6.37 -13.59 4.20
C LEU A 165 -7.36 -14.00 5.31
N VAL A 166 -7.19 -15.20 5.88
CA VAL A 166 -8.05 -15.69 6.97
C VAL A 166 -7.86 -14.83 8.23
N HIS A 167 -6.61 -14.52 8.58
CA HIS A 167 -6.29 -13.68 9.74
C HIS A 167 -6.82 -12.25 9.53
N HIS A 168 -6.66 -11.68 8.34
CA HIS A 168 -7.24 -10.38 7.99
C HIS A 168 -8.78 -10.39 8.09
N GLY A 169 -9.44 -11.42 7.57
CA GLY A 169 -10.89 -11.57 7.70
C GLY A 169 -11.36 -11.64 9.17
N SER A 170 -10.57 -12.28 10.03
CA SER A 170 -10.82 -12.37 11.46
C SER A 170 -10.64 -11.01 12.15
N MET A 171 -9.61 -10.24 11.77
CA MET A 171 -9.42 -8.86 12.20
C MET A 171 -10.61 -7.97 11.81
N LEU A 172 -11.06 -8.02 10.56
CA LEU A 172 -12.23 -7.27 10.10
C LEU A 172 -13.50 -7.61 10.89
N LYS A 173 -13.70 -8.90 11.19
CA LYS A 173 -14.82 -9.36 12.03
C LYS A 173 -14.74 -8.76 13.44
N LYS A 174 -13.56 -8.75 14.07
CA LYS A 174 -13.36 -8.13 15.40
C LYS A 174 -13.67 -6.64 15.37
N MET A 175 -13.20 -5.92 14.35
CA MET A 175 -13.48 -4.49 14.17
C MET A 175 -14.97 -4.19 13.94
N GLY A 176 -15.69 -5.09 13.27
CA GLY A 176 -17.12 -4.94 12.99
C GLY A 176 -18.06 -5.32 14.14
N GLN A 177 -17.53 -5.80 15.27
CA GLN A 177 -18.29 -6.19 16.46
C GLN A 177 -18.33 -5.10 17.55
N GLY A 178 -17.78 -3.91 17.26
CA GLY A 178 -17.83 -2.73 18.12
C GLY A 178 -19.14 -1.95 18.04
#